data_AF-A0A5C4N200-F1
#
_entry.id   AF-A0A5C4N200-F1
#
_cell.length_a   1.000
_cell.length_b   1.000
_cell.length_c   1.000
_cell.angle_alpha   90.00
_cell.angle_beta   90.00
_cell.angle_gamma   90.00
#
_symmetry.space_group_name_H-M   'P 1'
#
loop_
_entity.id
_entity.type
_entity.pdbx_description
1 polymer ?
#
loop_
_entity_poly.entity_id
_entity_poly.type
_entity_poly.pdbx_seq_one_letter_code
_entity_poly.pdbx_strand_id
1 'polypeptide(L)'
;MNASAYSRFDVTRPPLLAQEYWASIESELLRLERSLTAGDDIQVIGDAKCLVEATAKVAWDINGTPADSNASFPTVVTRAHELLRNQPGQELAHQSTYAALALQASRMAGNLAEIRNAIGGGHGRARKPYVRAEEVDLALDGALTWVRWALRRLDLFAEGRPDQLIRDLVGSDTEPQKIFTQGLLARRLVSANLPQLEPKWQRSLGVAVGQRSASGTFVVSDDGLSPAVESQDLAVWPTQYRLGLAQGCLFDRDEQPTIWPATLVAAVKVLAPVTNGEIALDELVDRVVAHYVPVNTGPGQLADMVREVEQAAAQAAGPMQPPLRKLEAHLRAVHP
;
A
#
# COMPACT_ATOMS: atom_id res chain seq x y z
N MET A 1 -24.23 -16.41 27.37
CA MET A 1 -23.55 -15.33 26.63
C MET A 1 -24.60 -14.31 26.26
N ASN A 2 -24.70 -13.20 27.01
CA ASN A 2 -25.68 -12.15 26.72
C ASN A 2 -25.12 -11.27 25.61
N ALA A 3 -25.60 -11.46 24.40
CA ALA A 3 -25.49 -10.42 23.39
C ALA A 3 -26.34 -9.20 23.82
N SER A 4 -25.75 -8.01 23.69
CA SER A 4 -26.45 -6.72 23.51
C SER A 4 -26.90 -5.90 24.74
N ALA A 5 -26.06 -5.70 25.76
CA ALA A 5 -26.10 -4.41 26.48
C ALA A 5 -25.27 -3.33 25.76
N TYR A 6 -24.27 -3.77 24.97
CA TYR A 6 -23.23 -2.90 24.43
C TYR A 6 -23.00 -3.05 22.93
N SER A 7 -23.94 -3.62 22.17
CA SER A 7 -23.85 -3.74 20.70
C SER A 7 -23.65 -2.39 20.01
N ARG A 8 -24.13 -1.29 20.62
CA ARG A 8 -23.87 0.08 20.17
C ARG A 8 -22.38 0.45 20.17
N PHE A 9 -21.52 -0.31 20.83
CA PHE A 9 -20.08 -0.11 20.95
C PHE A 9 -19.25 -1.05 20.09
N ASP A 10 -19.88 -1.97 19.36
CA ASP A 10 -19.16 -2.92 18.51
C ASP A 10 -18.42 -2.20 17.37
N VAL A 11 -17.23 -2.70 17.08
CA VAL A 11 -16.43 -2.33 15.91
C VAL A 11 -15.87 -3.61 15.31
N THR A 12 -15.88 -3.68 13.99
CA THR A 12 -15.45 -4.85 13.23
C THR A 12 -14.07 -4.64 12.64
N ARG A 13 -13.30 -5.73 12.53
CA ARG A 13 -12.02 -5.73 11.84
C ARG A 13 -12.22 -5.36 10.37
N PRO A 14 -11.48 -4.36 9.84
CA PRO A 14 -11.44 -4.12 8.41
C PRO A 14 -10.78 -5.32 7.68
N PRO A 15 -11.37 -5.82 6.57
CA PRO A 15 -10.90 -7.04 5.89
C PRO A 15 -9.41 -7.04 5.50
N LEU A 16 -8.87 -5.88 5.11
CA LEU A 16 -7.50 -5.71 4.61
C LEU A 16 -6.53 -5.29 5.71
N LEU A 17 -7.01 -4.97 6.91
CA LEU A 17 -6.14 -4.64 8.04
C LEU A 17 -5.45 -5.92 8.53
N ALA A 18 -4.11 -5.93 8.55
CA ALA A 18 -3.33 -7.07 9.03
C ALA A 18 -3.70 -7.47 10.47
N GLN A 19 -3.59 -8.76 10.79
CA GLN A 19 -4.03 -9.28 12.09
C GLN A 19 -3.23 -8.67 13.26
N GLU A 20 -1.95 -8.38 13.08
CA GLU A 20 -1.10 -7.74 14.09
C GLU A 20 -1.60 -6.33 14.47
N TYR A 21 -2.02 -5.54 13.48
CA TYR A 21 -2.62 -4.24 13.70
C TYR A 21 -4.00 -4.36 14.36
N TRP A 22 -4.81 -5.32 13.90
CA TRP A 22 -6.11 -5.57 14.52
C TRP A 22 -5.98 -6.00 15.99
N ALA A 23 -5.05 -6.91 16.30
CA ALA A 23 -4.83 -7.40 17.67
C ALA A 23 -4.52 -6.26 18.66
N SER A 24 -3.82 -5.21 18.20
CA SER A 24 -3.54 -4.02 19.01
C SER A 24 -4.81 -3.23 19.33
N ILE A 25 -5.74 -3.11 18.39
CA ILE A 25 -7.03 -2.42 18.57
C ILE A 25 -7.99 -3.29 19.41
N GLU A 26 -8.03 -4.59 19.12
CA GLU A 26 -8.85 -5.59 19.82
C GLU A 26 -8.50 -5.68 21.32
N SER A 27 -7.22 -5.58 21.67
CA SER A 27 -6.80 -5.55 23.08
C SER A 27 -7.44 -4.39 23.86
N GLU A 28 -7.53 -3.20 23.25
CA GLU A 28 -8.15 -2.03 23.87
C GLU A 28 -9.68 -2.11 23.86
N LEU A 29 -10.29 -2.76 22.86
CA LEU A 29 -11.72 -3.07 22.87
C LEU A 29 -12.11 -3.98 24.03
N LEU A 30 -11.32 -5.04 24.26
CA LEU A 30 -11.53 -5.96 25.38
C LEU A 30 -11.33 -5.27 26.74
N ARG A 31 -10.44 -4.27 26.83
CA ARG A 31 -10.29 -3.43 28.03
C ARG A 31 -11.55 -2.59 28.27
N LEU A 32 -12.01 -1.88 27.25
CA LEU A 32 -13.23 -1.08 27.32
C LEU A 32 -14.45 -1.92 27.72
N GLU A 33 -14.62 -3.11 27.14
CA GLU A 33 -15.71 -4.03 27.47
C GLU A 33 -15.70 -4.43 28.96
N ARG A 34 -14.51 -4.73 29.52
CA ARG A 34 -14.38 -5.05 30.95
C ARG A 34 -14.79 -3.88 31.83
N SER A 35 -14.40 -2.66 31.46
CA SER A 35 -14.72 -1.45 32.24
C SER A 35 -16.21 -1.11 32.18
N LEU A 36 -16.84 -1.29 31.02
CA LEU A 36 -18.29 -1.18 30.85
C LEU A 36 -19.03 -2.22 31.70
N THR A 37 -18.58 -3.48 31.65
CA THR A 37 -19.17 -4.57 32.44
C THR A 37 -19.03 -4.33 33.95
N ALA A 38 -17.94 -3.70 34.37
CA ALA A 38 -17.70 -3.35 35.77
C ALA A 38 -18.46 -2.09 36.24
N GLY A 39 -19.05 -1.32 35.32
CA GLY A 39 -19.67 -0.02 35.65
C GLY A 39 -18.66 1.01 36.16
N ASP A 40 -17.40 0.93 35.71
CA ASP A 40 -16.37 1.89 36.11
C ASP A 40 -16.27 3.05 35.11
N ASP A 41 -17.18 4.00 35.24
CA ASP A 41 -17.32 5.18 34.37
C ASP A 41 -16.00 5.93 34.11
N ILE A 42 -15.14 6.04 35.12
CA ILE A 42 -13.86 6.73 34.98
C ILE A 42 -12.89 5.90 34.11
N GLN A 43 -12.86 4.59 34.33
CA GLN A 43 -12.02 3.69 33.55
C GLN A 43 -12.53 3.55 32.11
N VAL A 44 -13.84 3.54 31.90
CA VAL A 44 -14.48 3.55 30.57
C VAL A 44 -13.96 4.71 29.71
N ILE A 45 -13.87 5.91 30.26
CA ILE A 45 -13.32 7.08 29.53
C ILE A 45 -11.81 6.93 29.28
N GLY A 46 -11.09 6.33 30.22
CA GLY A 46 -9.67 5.98 30.06
C GLY A 46 -9.44 4.99 28.91
N ASP A 47 -10.22 3.92 28.87
CA ASP A 47 -10.10 2.87 27.84
C ASP A 47 -10.57 3.36 26.47
N ALA A 48 -11.59 4.23 26.43
CA ALA A 48 -12.00 4.90 25.18
C ALA A 48 -10.87 5.75 24.58
N LYS A 49 -10.11 6.47 25.42
CA LYS A 49 -8.89 7.17 24.99
C LYS A 49 -7.86 6.19 24.45
N CYS A 50 -7.59 5.09 25.16
CA CYS A 50 -6.61 4.08 24.72
C CYS A 50 -6.99 3.46 23.38
N LEU A 51 -8.28 3.17 23.16
CA LEU A 51 -8.80 2.66 21.88
C LEU A 51 -8.57 3.64 20.72
N VAL A 52 -8.89 4.93 20.92
CA VAL A 52 -8.61 6.00 19.95
C VAL A 52 -7.11 6.07 19.66
N GLU A 53 -6.28 6.02 20.70
CA GLU A 53 -4.83 6.12 20.59
C GLU A 53 -4.22 4.91 19.84
N ALA A 54 -4.67 3.69 20.13
CA ALA A 54 -4.23 2.48 19.44
C ALA A 54 -4.61 2.54 17.95
N THR A 55 -5.84 2.92 17.64
CA THR A 55 -6.31 3.09 16.26
C THR A 55 -5.49 4.14 15.50
N ALA A 56 -5.16 5.26 16.17
CA ALA A 56 -4.32 6.30 15.59
C ALA A 56 -2.88 5.82 15.36
N LYS A 57 -2.28 5.11 16.33
CA LYS A 57 -0.91 4.57 16.21
C LYS A 57 -0.79 3.55 15.09
N VAL A 58 -1.81 2.70 14.89
CA VAL A 58 -1.89 1.80 13.74
C VAL A 58 -1.85 2.58 12.42
N ALA A 59 -2.55 3.71 12.31
CA ALA A 59 -2.47 4.55 11.11
C ALA A 59 -1.07 5.11 10.85
N TRP A 60 -0.35 5.50 11.91
CA TRP A 60 1.03 6.00 11.80
C TRP A 60 2.00 4.89 11.39
N ASP A 61 1.83 3.69 11.95
CA ASP A 61 2.70 2.55 11.67
C ASP A 61 2.52 2.06 10.23
N ILE A 62 1.27 1.93 9.78
CA ILE A 62 0.93 1.67 8.36
C ILE A 62 1.50 2.75 7.44
N ASN A 63 1.67 3.99 7.93
CA ASN A 63 2.31 5.06 7.17
C ASN A 63 3.84 4.93 7.06
N GLY A 64 4.47 3.99 7.76
CA GLY A 64 5.92 3.85 7.83
C GLY A 64 6.60 4.92 8.68
N THR A 65 5.82 5.70 9.44
CA THR A 65 6.33 6.72 10.37
C THR A 65 5.65 6.48 11.72
N PRO A 66 6.10 5.50 12.51
CA PRO A 66 5.48 5.17 13.79
C PRO A 66 5.46 6.39 14.72
N ALA A 67 4.42 6.51 15.55
CA ALA A 67 4.32 7.61 16.50
C ALA A 67 5.45 7.54 17.53
N ASP A 68 6.06 8.68 17.85
CA ASP A 68 7.02 8.78 18.94
C ASP A 68 6.35 8.34 20.26
N SER A 69 7.07 7.57 21.06
CA SER A 69 6.74 7.23 22.45
C SER A 69 6.27 8.43 23.29
N ASN A 70 6.79 9.63 23.01
CA ASN A 70 6.47 10.86 23.74
C ASN A 70 5.45 11.75 23.02
N ALA A 71 4.91 11.32 21.88
CA ALA A 71 3.93 12.11 21.14
C ALA A 71 2.65 12.29 21.98
N SER A 72 2.19 13.54 22.08
CA SER A 72 0.97 13.83 22.82
C SER A 72 -0.25 13.19 22.16
N PHE A 73 -1.23 12.77 22.95
CA PHE A 73 -2.46 12.16 22.42
C PHE A 73 -3.15 13.01 21.33
N PRO A 74 -3.37 14.33 21.52
CA PRO A 74 -3.93 15.17 20.46
C PRO A 74 -3.11 15.15 19.18
N THR A 75 -1.77 15.21 19.27
CA THR A 75 -0.87 15.13 18.11
C THR A 75 -1.04 13.82 17.36
N VAL A 76 -1.09 12.69 18.08
CA VAL A 76 -1.25 11.35 17.50
C VAL A 76 -2.57 11.24 16.73
N VAL A 77 -3.68 11.68 17.34
CA VAL A 77 -5.02 11.64 16.74
C VAL A 77 -5.13 12.58 15.53
N THR A 78 -4.69 13.83 15.67
CA THR A 78 -4.76 14.82 14.57
C THR A 78 -4.00 14.35 13.35
N ARG A 79 -2.76 13.87 13.54
CA ARG A 79 -1.95 13.38 12.42
C ARG A 79 -2.53 12.13 11.78
N ALA A 80 -3.03 11.18 12.57
CA ALA A 80 -3.72 10.01 12.04
C ALA A 80 -4.94 10.41 11.21
N HIS A 81 -5.73 11.37 11.69
CA HIS A 81 -6.86 11.90 10.94
C HIS A 81 -6.44 12.54 9.61
N GLU A 82 -5.38 13.36 9.59
CA GLU A 82 -4.85 13.94 8.35
C GLU A 82 -4.42 12.88 7.35
N LEU A 83 -3.69 11.87 7.82
CA LEU A 83 -3.25 10.73 7.01
C LEU A 83 -4.43 10.00 6.37
N LEU A 84 -5.45 9.66 7.18
CA LEU A 84 -6.62 8.92 6.71
C LEU A 84 -7.58 9.76 5.84
N ARG A 85 -7.63 11.08 6.08
CA ARG A 85 -8.44 12.00 5.29
C ARG A 85 -7.85 12.26 3.91
N ASN A 86 -6.53 12.36 3.81
CA ASN A 86 -5.82 12.75 2.59
C ASN A 86 -5.42 11.57 1.70
N GLN A 87 -6.00 10.39 1.93
CA GLN A 87 -5.80 9.24 1.06
C GLN A 87 -6.23 9.57 -0.38
N PRO A 88 -5.57 8.99 -1.39
CA PRO A 88 -6.06 8.95 -2.77
C PRO A 88 -7.13 7.86 -2.93
N GLY A 89 -8.03 7.98 -3.91
CA GLY A 89 -8.99 6.91 -4.24
C GLY A 89 -10.42 7.37 -4.54
N GLN A 90 -11.22 6.46 -5.08
CA GLN A 90 -12.66 6.66 -5.28
C GLN A 90 -13.42 6.55 -3.94
N GLU A 91 -14.54 7.25 -3.80
CA GLU A 91 -15.39 7.31 -2.59
C GLU A 91 -14.81 8.06 -1.37
N LEU A 92 -13.80 8.89 -1.58
CA LEU A 92 -13.28 9.70 -0.48
C LEU A 92 -14.10 10.98 -0.37
N ALA A 93 -14.68 11.21 0.80
CA ALA A 93 -15.19 12.52 1.26
C ALA A 93 -14.10 13.60 1.33
N HIS A 94 -13.22 13.69 0.33
CA HIS A 94 -12.19 14.68 0.18
C HIS A 94 -12.89 15.92 -0.40
N GLN A 95 -12.96 16.99 0.40
CA GLN A 95 -13.58 18.29 0.03
C GLN A 95 -15.11 18.34 -0.04
N SER A 96 -15.81 17.60 0.81
CA SER A 96 -17.26 17.72 0.98
C SER A 96 -17.66 18.10 2.41
N THR A 97 -18.93 18.41 2.64
CA THR A 97 -19.50 18.58 3.99
C THR A 97 -19.24 17.36 4.89
N TYR A 98 -19.09 16.17 4.30
CA TYR A 98 -18.70 14.95 5.02
C TYR A 98 -17.26 15.00 5.56
N ALA A 99 -16.33 15.73 4.92
CA ALA A 99 -14.98 15.96 5.45
C ALA A 99 -15.04 16.74 6.78
N ALA A 100 -15.96 17.71 6.86
CA ALA A 100 -16.17 18.49 8.07
C ALA A 100 -16.69 17.62 9.21
N LEU A 101 -17.61 16.68 8.93
CA LEU A 101 -18.10 15.72 9.94
C LEU A 101 -16.98 14.85 10.49
N ALA A 102 -16.12 14.32 9.63
CA ALA A 102 -14.97 13.52 10.06
C ALA A 102 -13.98 14.35 10.92
N LEU A 103 -13.76 15.62 10.56
CA LEU A 103 -12.93 16.53 11.35
C LEU A 103 -13.55 16.79 12.74
N GLN A 104 -14.87 16.99 12.83
CA GLN A 104 -15.53 17.16 14.12
C GLN A 104 -15.44 15.88 14.96
N ALA A 105 -15.59 14.70 14.36
CA ALA A 105 -15.36 13.42 15.05
C ALA A 105 -13.94 13.35 15.62
N SER A 106 -12.92 13.76 14.85
CA SER A 106 -11.53 13.80 15.33
C SER A 106 -11.34 14.78 16.49
N ARG A 107 -12.03 15.92 16.48
CA ARG A 107 -11.98 16.89 17.58
C ARG A 107 -12.65 16.34 18.85
N MET A 108 -13.81 15.70 18.71
CA MET A 108 -14.49 15.02 19.83
C MET A 108 -13.57 13.96 20.46
N ALA A 109 -12.94 13.12 19.65
CA ALA A 109 -11.99 12.11 20.12
C ALA A 109 -10.74 12.75 20.77
N GLY A 110 -10.22 13.84 20.21
CA GLY A 110 -9.09 14.60 20.76
C GLY A 110 -9.35 15.16 22.17
N ASN A 111 -10.59 15.59 22.45
CA ASN A 111 -10.99 16.13 23.75
C ASN A 111 -10.93 15.09 24.89
N LEU A 112 -10.87 13.79 24.60
CA LEU A 112 -10.76 12.74 25.62
C LEU A 112 -9.52 12.90 26.51
N ALA A 113 -8.42 13.47 26.00
CA ALA A 113 -7.26 13.74 26.83
C ALA A 113 -7.58 14.75 27.95
N GLU A 114 -8.28 15.83 27.62
CA GLU A 114 -8.68 16.86 28.60
C GLU A 114 -9.72 16.30 29.57
N ILE A 115 -10.74 15.60 29.06
CA ILE A 115 -11.77 14.96 29.88
C ILE A 115 -11.13 13.97 30.85
N ARG A 116 -10.27 13.07 30.37
CA ARG A 116 -9.55 12.10 31.21
C ARG A 116 -8.63 12.80 32.20
N ASN A 117 -7.99 13.90 31.86
CA ASN A 117 -7.17 14.62 32.85
C ASN A 117 -8.03 15.30 33.92
N ALA A 118 -9.24 15.75 33.56
CA ALA A 118 -10.19 16.37 34.47
C ALA A 118 -10.85 15.37 35.43
N ILE A 119 -11.07 14.10 35.04
CA ILE A 119 -11.81 13.10 35.85
C ILE A 119 -11.07 11.78 36.11
N GLY A 120 -9.97 11.50 35.42
CA GLY A 120 -9.28 10.21 35.39
C GLY A 120 -8.50 9.84 36.66
N GLY A 121 -8.27 8.54 36.85
CA GLY A 121 -7.62 7.95 38.03
C GLY A 121 -6.09 7.83 38.00
N GLY A 122 -5.41 8.35 36.96
CA GLY A 122 -4.01 8.02 36.64
C GLY A 122 -2.92 8.41 37.64
N HIS A 123 -3.23 9.25 38.62
CA HIS A 123 -2.27 9.66 39.66
C HIS A 123 -2.80 9.48 41.09
N GLY A 124 -3.93 8.78 41.24
CA GLY A 124 -4.69 8.78 42.49
C GLY A 124 -5.26 10.16 42.79
N ARG A 125 -6.48 10.22 43.29
CA ARG A 125 -7.09 11.47 43.73
C ARG A 125 -7.56 11.32 45.15
N ALA A 126 -7.42 12.39 45.93
CA ALA A 126 -7.95 12.44 47.29
C ALA A 126 -9.47 12.22 47.33
N ARG A 127 -10.19 12.48 46.23
CA ARG A 127 -11.62 12.21 46.07
C ARG A 127 -11.90 11.63 44.69
N LYS A 128 -12.79 10.64 44.61
CA LYS A 128 -13.31 10.13 43.34
C LYS A 128 -14.20 11.23 42.73
N PRO A 129 -13.90 11.75 41.53
CA PRO A 129 -14.79 12.69 40.85
C PRO A 129 -16.09 11.97 40.50
N TYR A 130 -17.20 12.70 40.64
CA TYR A 130 -18.51 12.22 40.19
C TYR A 130 -18.66 12.55 38.71
N VAL A 131 -19.04 11.55 37.91
CA VAL A 131 -19.30 11.66 36.47
C VAL A 131 -20.73 11.21 36.25
N ARG A 132 -21.50 11.97 35.47
CA ARG A 132 -22.89 11.63 35.13
C ARG A 132 -22.88 10.60 34.00
N ALA A 133 -23.87 9.71 33.98
CA ALA A 133 -24.02 8.73 32.91
C ALA A 133 -24.03 9.37 31.50
N GLU A 134 -24.67 10.54 31.35
CA GLU A 134 -24.68 11.30 30.09
C GLU A 134 -23.28 11.75 29.64
N GLU A 135 -22.40 12.10 30.58
CA GLU A 135 -21.02 12.53 30.28
C GLU A 135 -20.18 11.34 29.78
N VAL A 136 -20.40 10.15 30.35
CA VAL A 136 -19.76 8.91 29.91
C VAL A 136 -20.23 8.52 28.50
N ASP A 137 -21.55 8.52 28.28
CA ASP A 137 -22.15 8.19 26.99
C ASP A 137 -21.67 9.15 25.89
N LEU A 138 -21.64 10.46 26.16
CA LEU A 138 -21.17 11.45 25.18
C LEU A 138 -19.68 11.29 24.84
N ALA A 139 -18.84 10.98 25.84
CA ALA A 139 -17.43 10.70 25.62
C ALA A 139 -17.22 9.44 24.76
N LEU A 140 -17.98 8.38 25.02
CA LEU A 140 -17.94 7.14 24.24
C LEU A 140 -18.41 7.34 22.80
N ASP A 141 -19.52 8.05 22.60
CA ASP A 141 -20.06 8.33 21.27
C ASP A 141 -19.07 9.15 20.43
N GLY A 142 -18.42 10.14 21.04
CA GLY A 142 -17.35 10.92 20.42
C GLY A 142 -16.15 10.06 20.00
N ALA A 143 -15.69 9.18 20.90
CA ALA A 143 -14.58 8.26 20.65
C ALA A 143 -14.91 7.30 19.50
N LEU A 144 -16.03 6.59 19.60
CA LEU A 144 -16.42 5.51 18.70
C LEU A 144 -16.81 6.04 17.31
N THR A 145 -17.37 7.25 17.23
CA THR A 145 -17.63 7.88 15.93
C THR A 145 -16.35 8.03 15.13
N TRP A 146 -15.27 8.50 15.77
CA TRP A 146 -13.98 8.62 15.10
C TRP A 146 -13.33 7.27 14.84
N VAL A 147 -13.32 6.34 15.80
CA VAL A 147 -12.74 4.99 15.62
C VAL A 147 -13.40 4.26 14.46
N ARG A 148 -14.74 4.27 14.37
CA ARG A 148 -15.48 3.64 13.26
C ARG A 148 -15.16 4.28 11.92
N TRP A 149 -15.03 5.61 11.88
CA TRP A 149 -14.60 6.30 10.67
C TRP A 149 -13.16 5.92 10.29
N ALA A 150 -12.25 5.91 11.26
CA ALA A 150 -10.84 5.59 11.06
C ALA A 150 -10.64 4.15 10.58
N LEU A 151 -11.33 3.17 11.18
CA LEU A 151 -11.27 1.75 10.79
C LEU A 151 -11.71 1.54 9.33
N ARG A 152 -12.81 2.17 8.89
CA ARG A 152 -13.21 2.12 7.48
C ARG A 152 -12.17 2.71 6.54
N ARG A 153 -11.43 3.72 6.99
CA ARG A 153 -10.35 4.34 6.23
C ARG A 153 -9.04 3.58 6.30
N LEU A 154 -8.77 2.87 7.40
CA LEU A 154 -7.59 2.04 7.58
C LEU A 154 -7.58 0.87 6.59
N ASP A 155 -8.75 0.34 6.24
CA ASP A 155 -8.89 -0.69 5.22
C ASP A 155 -8.28 -0.24 3.87
N LEU A 156 -8.78 0.90 3.38
CA LEU A 156 -8.30 1.53 2.15
C LEU A 156 -6.86 2.02 2.28
N PHE A 157 -6.47 2.45 3.49
CA PHE A 157 -5.11 2.91 3.74
C PHE A 157 -4.09 1.81 3.60
N ALA A 158 -4.38 0.66 4.21
CA ALA A 158 -3.54 -0.52 4.16
C ALA A 158 -3.50 -1.09 2.74
N GLU A 159 -4.63 -1.05 2.03
CA GLU A 159 -4.74 -1.50 0.65
C GLU A 159 -3.74 -0.81 -0.29
N GLY A 160 -3.59 0.51 -0.15
CA GLY A 160 -2.69 1.33 -0.98
C GLY A 160 -1.22 1.27 -0.58
N ARG A 161 -0.82 0.50 0.45
CA ARG A 161 0.59 0.57 0.89
C ARG A 161 1.56 -0.16 -0.04
N PRO A 162 2.63 0.52 -0.48
CA PRO A 162 3.54 -0.04 -1.46
C PRO A 162 4.26 -1.29 -0.93
N ASP A 163 4.63 -1.33 0.35
CA ASP A 163 5.28 -2.49 0.96
C ASP A 163 4.35 -3.72 0.99
N GLN A 164 3.09 -3.54 1.42
CA GLN A 164 2.11 -4.64 1.42
C GLN A 164 1.76 -5.07 0.00
N LEU A 165 1.61 -4.13 -0.93
CA LEU A 165 1.30 -4.43 -2.32
C LEU A 165 2.46 -5.17 -3.01
N ILE A 166 3.71 -4.77 -2.75
CA ILE A 166 4.90 -5.48 -3.22
C ILE A 166 4.93 -6.90 -2.65
N ARG A 167 4.74 -7.06 -1.33
CA ARG A 167 4.65 -8.40 -0.69
C ARG A 167 3.58 -9.26 -1.34
N ASP A 168 2.39 -8.71 -1.60
CA ASP A 168 1.30 -9.45 -2.22
C ASP A 168 1.59 -9.84 -3.68
N LEU A 169 2.35 -9.02 -4.42
CA LEU A 169 2.75 -9.27 -5.81
C LEU A 169 3.85 -10.33 -5.93
N VAL A 170 4.89 -10.25 -5.10
CA VAL A 170 6.10 -11.08 -5.23
C VAL A 170 6.14 -12.26 -4.25
N GLY A 171 5.36 -12.20 -3.17
CA GLY A 171 5.44 -13.14 -2.05
C GLY A 171 6.61 -12.83 -1.11
N SER A 172 6.80 -13.69 -0.12
CA SER A 172 7.96 -13.74 0.76
C SER A 172 8.33 -15.19 1.02
N ASP A 173 9.41 -15.43 1.73
CA ASP A 173 9.87 -16.78 2.05
C ASP A 173 8.87 -17.51 2.97
N THR A 174 8.02 -16.75 3.67
CA THR A 174 6.99 -17.25 4.60
C THR A 174 5.57 -17.17 4.06
N GLU A 175 5.31 -16.35 3.03
CA GLU A 175 3.96 -16.12 2.50
C GLU A 175 3.96 -16.21 0.96
N PRO A 176 3.10 -17.04 0.36
CA PRO A 176 2.99 -17.11 -1.09
C PRO A 176 2.40 -15.81 -1.67
N GLN A 177 2.62 -15.61 -2.97
CA GLN A 177 1.99 -14.53 -3.73
C GLN A 177 0.47 -14.59 -3.62
N LYS A 178 -0.17 -13.43 -3.51
CA LYS A 178 -1.64 -13.36 -3.51
C LYS A 178 -2.21 -13.50 -4.91
N ILE A 179 -3.47 -13.99 -4.95
CA ILE A 179 -4.27 -14.04 -6.17
C ILE A 179 -4.85 -12.66 -6.41
N PHE A 180 -4.65 -12.14 -7.63
CA PHE A 180 -5.25 -10.90 -8.09
C PHE A 180 -6.44 -11.21 -8.99
N THR A 181 -7.57 -10.56 -8.73
CA THR A 181 -8.74 -10.54 -9.61
C THR A 181 -8.72 -9.27 -10.46
N GLN A 182 -9.42 -9.28 -11.60
CA GLN A 182 -9.49 -8.14 -12.51
C GLN A 182 -9.84 -6.82 -11.81
N GLY A 183 -9.09 -5.76 -12.10
CA GLY A 183 -9.26 -4.42 -11.55
C GLY A 183 -8.74 -4.23 -10.13
N LEU A 184 -8.36 -5.30 -9.41
CA LEU A 184 -7.86 -5.18 -8.04
C LEU A 184 -6.52 -4.46 -8.02
N LEU A 185 -5.56 -4.83 -8.87
CA LEU A 185 -4.26 -4.17 -8.87
C LEU A 185 -4.41 -2.70 -9.30
N ALA A 186 -5.22 -2.42 -10.32
CA ALA A 186 -5.48 -1.05 -10.75
C ALA A 186 -6.03 -0.19 -9.61
N ARG A 187 -7.02 -0.70 -8.86
CA ARG A 187 -7.56 -0.03 -7.66
C ARG A 187 -6.48 0.22 -6.60
N ARG A 188 -5.60 -0.74 -6.37
CA ARG A 188 -4.51 -0.63 -5.39
C ARG A 188 -3.45 0.38 -5.80
N LEU A 189 -3.09 0.45 -7.07
CA LEU A 189 -2.15 1.46 -7.59
C LEU A 189 -2.69 2.89 -7.44
N VAL A 190 -4.00 3.08 -7.66
CA VAL A 190 -4.68 4.36 -7.39
C VAL A 190 -4.67 4.67 -5.90
N SER A 191 -5.02 3.69 -5.05
CA SER A 191 -5.03 3.85 -3.59
C SER A 191 -3.63 4.10 -3.01
N ALA A 192 -2.58 3.68 -3.72
CA ALA A 192 -1.19 3.95 -3.35
C ALA A 192 -0.74 5.37 -3.67
N ASN A 193 -1.52 6.15 -4.42
CA ASN A 193 -1.10 7.42 -5.00
C ASN A 193 0.21 7.26 -5.78
N LEU A 194 0.28 6.29 -6.69
CA LEU A 194 1.51 5.97 -7.43
C LEU A 194 2.32 7.23 -7.86
N PRO A 195 1.70 8.30 -8.41
CA PRO A 195 2.40 9.53 -8.78
C PRO A 195 3.13 10.28 -7.65
N GLN A 196 2.63 10.20 -6.42
CA GLN A 196 3.13 10.93 -5.25
C GLN A 196 3.93 10.04 -4.29
N LEU A 197 4.08 8.75 -4.59
CA LEU A 197 4.98 7.88 -3.84
C LEU A 197 6.43 8.36 -3.97
N GLU A 198 7.24 8.07 -2.93
CA GLU A 198 8.69 8.28 -3.05
C GLU A 198 9.25 7.48 -4.24
N PRO A 199 10.24 8.03 -4.98
CA PRO A 199 10.89 7.39 -6.12
C PRO A 199 11.25 5.92 -5.91
N LYS A 200 11.78 5.57 -4.73
CA LYS A 200 12.17 4.20 -4.37
C LYS A 200 10.98 3.23 -4.37
N TRP A 201 9.82 3.69 -3.90
CA TRP A 201 8.60 2.88 -3.81
C TRP A 201 7.94 2.74 -5.18
N GLN A 202 7.94 3.81 -5.99
CA GLN A 202 7.52 3.73 -7.40
C GLN A 202 8.34 2.68 -8.15
N ARG A 203 9.68 2.73 -8.03
CA ARG A 203 10.59 1.77 -8.66
C ARG A 203 10.33 0.34 -8.18
N SER A 204 10.31 0.13 -6.87
CA SER A 204 10.14 -1.22 -6.28
C SER A 204 8.80 -1.84 -6.67
N LEU A 205 7.74 -1.04 -6.71
CA LEU A 205 6.42 -1.48 -7.14
C LEU A 205 6.38 -1.81 -8.64
N GLY A 206 7.04 -1.01 -9.47
CA GLY A 206 7.22 -1.30 -10.90
C GLY A 206 7.96 -2.63 -11.13
N VAL A 207 9.04 -2.88 -10.37
CA VAL A 207 9.77 -4.17 -10.44
C VAL A 207 8.84 -5.33 -10.09
N ALA A 208 8.11 -5.22 -8.98
CA ALA A 208 7.18 -6.26 -8.52
C ALA A 208 6.08 -6.56 -9.55
N VAL A 209 5.48 -5.53 -10.14
CA VAL A 209 4.46 -5.70 -11.20
C VAL A 209 5.08 -6.34 -12.43
N GLY A 210 6.23 -5.83 -12.90
CA GLY A 210 6.93 -6.37 -14.07
C GLY A 210 7.28 -7.85 -13.93
N GLN A 211 7.83 -8.25 -12.77
CA GLN A 211 8.18 -9.65 -12.46
C GLN A 211 6.96 -10.55 -12.46
N ARG A 212 5.87 -10.09 -11.82
CA ARG A 212 4.62 -10.84 -11.72
C ARG A 212 3.95 -11.01 -13.09
N SER A 213 4.00 -9.98 -13.93
CA SER A 213 3.55 -10.04 -15.33
C SER A 213 4.42 -11.00 -16.15
N ALA A 214 5.75 -10.94 -16.01
CA ALA A 214 6.69 -11.83 -16.71
C ALA A 214 6.53 -13.30 -16.31
N SER A 215 6.05 -13.57 -15.09
CA SER A 215 5.70 -14.91 -14.61
C SER A 215 4.35 -15.43 -15.15
N GLY A 216 3.73 -14.75 -16.11
CA GLY A 216 2.50 -15.19 -16.79
C GLY A 216 1.19 -14.85 -16.06
N THR A 217 1.21 -13.91 -15.12
CA THR A 217 -0.02 -13.47 -14.43
C THR A 217 -0.74 -12.41 -15.26
N PHE A 218 -1.59 -12.83 -16.20
CA PHE A 218 -2.29 -11.93 -17.15
C PHE A 218 -3.04 -10.78 -16.47
N VAL A 219 -3.78 -11.05 -15.40
CA VAL A 219 -4.53 -10.02 -14.66
C VAL A 219 -3.63 -8.90 -14.14
N VAL A 220 -2.42 -9.23 -13.68
CA VAL A 220 -1.45 -8.22 -13.20
C VAL A 220 -0.86 -7.44 -14.38
N SER A 221 -0.65 -8.10 -15.52
CA SER A 221 -0.26 -7.42 -16.76
C SER A 221 -1.33 -6.41 -17.19
N ASP A 222 -2.60 -6.82 -17.25
CA ASP A 222 -3.71 -6.00 -17.72
C ASP A 222 -3.98 -4.80 -16.80
N ASP A 223 -3.81 -4.96 -15.49
CA ASP A 223 -4.06 -3.90 -14.53
C ASP A 223 -2.87 -2.92 -14.34
N GLY A 224 -1.63 -3.40 -14.49
CA GLY A 224 -0.44 -2.67 -14.03
C GLY A 224 0.66 -2.42 -15.06
N LEU A 225 0.76 -3.26 -16.11
CA LEU A 225 1.77 -3.15 -17.17
C LEU A 225 1.18 -2.57 -18.45
N SER A 226 0.14 -3.19 -19.01
CA SER A 226 -0.49 -2.79 -20.27
C SER A 226 -0.95 -1.32 -20.26
N PRO A 227 -1.59 -0.81 -19.19
CA PRO A 227 -1.99 0.60 -19.14
C PRO A 227 -0.80 1.57 -19.16
N ALA A 228 0.35 1.18 -18.59
CA ALA A 228 1.58 1.97 -18.63
C ALA A 228 2.26 1.90 -20.00
N VAL A 229 2.15 0.76 -20.70
CA VAL A 229 2.61 0.59 -22.10
C VAL A 229 1.80 1.47 -23.06
N GLU A 230 0.48 1.54 -22.86
CA GLU A 230 -0.45 2.26 -23.74
C GLU A 230 -0.47 3.78 -23.49
N SER A 231 -0.05 4.23 -22.32
CA SER A 231 0.01 5.64 -21.95
C SER A 231 1.40 6.24 -22.15
N GLN A 232 1.47 7.50 -22.56
CA GLN A 232 2.69 8.32 -22.57
C GLN A 232 2.76 9.29 -21.37
N ASP A 233 1.75 9.27 -20.49
CA ASP A 233 1.60 10.23 -19.40
C ASP A 233 2.46 9.84 -18.18
N LEU A 234 3.54 10.60 -17.95
CA LEU A 234 4.42 10.43 -16.81
C LEU A 234 3.83 10.96 -15.49
N ALA A 235 2.76 11.76 -15.54
CA ALA A 235 2.04 12.20 -14.33
C ALA A 235 1.16 11.08 -13.77
N VAL A 236 0.67 10.17 -14.61
CA VAL A 236 -0.10 8.99 -14.19
C VAL A 236 0.81 7.78 -13.95
N TRP A 237 1.80 7.58 -14.83
CA TRP A 237 2.75 6.46 -14.78
C TRP A 237 4.18 7.00 -14.64
N PRO A 238 4.64 7.26 -13.42
CA PRO A 238 5.89 7.95 -13.17
C PRO A 238 7.11 7.24 -13.74
N THR A 239 8.14 8.02 -14.05
CA THR A 239 9.42 7.54 -14.56
C THR A 239 9.98 6.38 -13.75
N GLN A 240 9.98 6.46 -12.42
CA GLN A 240 10.55 5.40 -11.58
C GLN A 240 9.75 4.12 -11.64
N TYR A 241 8.42 4.20 -11.74
CA TYR A 241 7.56 3.03 -11.91
C TYR A 241 7.84 2.35 -13.26
N ARG A 242 7.93 3.11 -14.35
CA ARG A 242 8.24 2.59 -15.70
C ARG A 242 9.61 1.94 -15.78
N LEU A 243 10.61 2.57 -15.17
CA LEU A 243 11.94 2.01 -15.02
C LEU A 243 11.92 0.69 -14.23
N GLY A 244 11.10 0.63 -13.18
CA GLY A 244 10.86 -0.59 -12.42
C GLY A 244 10.20 -1.68 -13.26
N LEU A 245 9.13 -1.35 -14.01
CA LEU A 245 8.46 -2.28 -14.91
C LEU A 245 9.42 -2.89 -15.92
N ALA A 246 10.24 -2.06 -16.58
CA ALA A 246 11.23 -2.54 -17.54
C ALA A 246 12.22 -3.52 -16.91
N GLN A 247 12.71 -3.23 -15.71
CA GLN A 247 13.57 -4.16 -14.96
C GLN A 247 12.82 -5.46 -14.62
N GLY A 248 11.61 -5.37 -14.07
CA GLY A 248 10.85 -6.56 -13.69
C GLY A 248 10.42 -7.44 -14.87
N CYS A 249 10.23 -6.84 -16.05
CA CYS A 249 9.95 -7.58 -17.28
C CYS A 249 11.15 -8.40 -17.79
N LEU A 250 12.37 -8.01 -17.40
CA LEU A 250 13.60 -8.59 -17.91
C LEU A 250 14.35 -9.45 -16.88
N PHE A 251 14.04 -9.31 -15.58
CA PHE A 251 14.75 -10.00 -14.49
C PHE A 251 13.78 -10.50 -13.43
N ASP A 252 14.05 -11.70 -12.90
CA ASP A 252 13.34 -12.22 -11.73
C ASP A 252 13.86 -11.63 -10.40
N ARG A 253 13.37 -12.18 -9.27
CA ARG A 253 13.72 -11.75 -7.91
C ARG A 253 15.20 -12.00 -7.58
N ASP A 254 15.83 -12.99 -8.22
CA ASP A 254 17.23 -13.36 -8.02
C ASP A 254 18.16 -12.66 -9.04
N GLU A 255 17.63 -11.63 -9.70
CA GLU A 255 18.26 -10.86 -10.77
C GLU A 255 18.73 -11.72 -11.96
N GLN A 256 18.11 -12.88 -12.17
CA GLN A 256 18.37 -13.70 -13.34
C GLN A 256 17.53 -13.19 -14.52
N PRO A 257 18.11 -13.09 -15.72
CA PRO A 257 17.37 -12.66 -16.90
C PRO A 257 16.21 -13.61 -17.25
N THR A 258 14.98 -13.09 -17.34
CA THR A 258 13.74 -13.83 -17.68
C THR A 258 13.11 -13.31 -18.96
N ILE A 259 13.88 -13.31 -20.05
CA ILE A 259 13.51 -12.58 -21.26
C ILE A 259 12.57 -13.40 -22.11
N TRP A 260 11.43 -12.81 -22.40
CA TRP A 260 10.47 -13.30 -23.39
C TRP A 260 10.20 -12.20 -24.41
N PRO A 261 9.84 -12.54 -25.66
CA PRO A 261 9.46 -11.57 -26.68
C PRO A 261 8.50 -10.48 -26.19
N ALA A 262 7.40 -10.90 -25.58
CA ALA A 262 6.35 -10.00 -25.12
C ALA A 262 6.85 -9.07 -23.99
N THR A 263 7.66 -9.58 -23.05
CA THR A 263 8.15 -8.77 -21.93
C THR A 263 9.26 -7.81 -22.35
N LEU A 264 10.08 -8.17 -23.34
CA LEU A 264 11.05 -7.27 -23.94
C LEU A 264 10.36 -6.11 -24.67
N VAL A 265 9.36 -6.40 -25.51
CA VAL A 265 8.59 -5.36 -26.20
C VAL A 265 7.90 -4.45 -25.19
N ALA A 266 7.33 -5.01 -24.11
CA ALA A 266 6.75 -4.22 -23.04
C ALA A 266 7.80 -3.32 -22.37
N ALA A 267 8.99 -3.84 -22.03
CA ALA A 267 10.09 -3.07 -21.43
C ALA A 267 10.50 -1.88 -22.29
N VAL A 268 10.64 -2.06 -23.61
CA VAL A 268 10.95 -0.97 -24.54
C VAL A 268 9.84 0.08 -24.55
N LYS A 269 8.57 -0.36 -24.66
CA LYS A 269 7.43 0.56 -24.73
C LYS A 269 7.22 1.36 -23.45
N VAL A 270 7.44 0.77 -22.27
CA VAL A 270 7.31 1.52 -21.01
C VAL A 270 8.42 2.56 -20.83
N LEU A 271 9.60 2.34 -21.42
CA LEU A 271 10.74 3.28 -21.38
C LEU A 271 10.68 4.37 -22.45
N ALA A 272 9.92 4.19 -23.53
CA ALA A 272 9.80 5.18 -24.61
C ALA A 272 9.46 6.62 -24.15
N PRO A 273 8.54 6.86 -23.20
CA PRO A 273 8.27 8.22 -22.69
C PRO A 273 9.29 8.73 -21.67
N VAL A 274 10.20 7.88 -21.16
CA VAL A 274 11.16 8.26 -20.12
C VAL A 274 12.31 9.05 -20.73
N THR A 275 12.63 10.21 -20.15
CA THR A 275 13.83 10.97 -20.52
C THR A 275 15.07 10.11 -20.35
N ASN A 276 15.88 9.99 -21.41
CA ASN A 276 17.04 9.11 -21.48
C ASN A 276 16.70 7.63 -21.22
N GLY A 277 15.48 7.20 -21.56
CA GLY A 277 15.03 5.81 -21.40
C GLY A 277 15.92 4.82 -22.16
N GLU A 278 16.59 5.25 -23.23
CA GLU A 278 17.57 4.47 -23.97
C GLU A 278 18.80 4.11 -23.15
N ILE A 279 19.24 5.00 -22.25
CA ILE A 279 20.38 4.71 -21.35
C ILE A 279 19.97 3.62 -20.37
N ALA A 280 18.78 3.72 -19.80
CA ALA A 280 18.25 2.69 -18.91
C ALA A 280 18.04 1.34 -19.63
N LEU A 281 17.61 1.37 -20.89
CA LEU A 281 17.47 0.16 -21.69
C LEU A 281 18.84 -0.47 -21.97
N ASP A 282 19.86 0.33 -22.31
CA ASP A 282 21.23 -0.14 -22.54
C ASP A 282 21.80 -0.82 -21.29
N GLU A 283 21.66 -0.20 -20.11
CA GLU A 283 22.08 -0.81 -18.83
C GLU A 283 21.39 -2.14 -18.55
N LEU A 284 20.07 -2.25 -18.83
CA LEU A 284 19.34 -3.50 -18.64
C LEU A 284 19.78 -4.56 -19.65
N VAL A 285 19.98 -4.19 -20.92
CA VAL A 285 20.51 -5.11 -21.93
C VAL A 285 21.92 -5.58 -21.58
N ASP A 286 22.77 -4.72 -21.04
CA ASP A 286 24.14 -5.08 -20.65
C ASP A 286 24.16 -6.14 -19.57
N ARG A 287 23.28 -5.98 -18.58
CA ARG A 287 23.08 -6.98 -17.53
C ARG A 287 22.53 -8.28 -18.09
N VAL A 288 21.58 -8.22 -19.02
CA VAL A 288 21.09 -9.40 -19.73
C VAL A 288 22.24 -10.12 -20.42
N VAL A 289 23.03 -9.42 -21.23
CA VAL A 289 24.13 -10.00 -22.02
C VAL A 289 25.20 -10.61 -21.12
N ALA A 290 25.42 -10.02 -19.94
CA ALA A 290 26.39 -10.52 -18.97
C ALA A 290 25.93 -11.80 -18.24
N HIS A 291 24.62 -12.00 -18.07
CA HIS A 291 24.08 -13.04 -17.17
C HIS A 291 23.15 -14.05 -17.84
N TYR A 292 22.72 -13.82 -19.08
CA TYR A 292 21.81 -14.73 -19.77
C TYR A 292 22.54 -16.00 -20.16
N VAL A 293 22.10 -17.11 -19.58
CA VAL A 293 22.51 -18.46 -19.96
C VAL A 293 21.27 -19.18 -20.48
N PRO A 294 21.25 -19.66 -21.73
CA PRO A 294 20.12 -20.40 -22.26
C PRO A 294 20.03 -21.76 -21.56
N VAL A 295 19.23 -21.85 -20.50
CA VAL A 295 18.95 -23.10 -19.78
C VAL A 295 17.60 -23.63 -20.25
N ASN A 296 17.60 -24.81 -20.86
CA ASN A 296 16.39 -25.50 -21.36
C ASN A 296 15.57 -24.76 -22.43
N THR A 297 16.10 -23.71 -23.06
CA THR A 297 15.45 -23.04 -24.20
C THR A 297 15.63 -23.88 -25.46
N GLY A 298 14.53 -24.41 -26.01
CA GLY A 298 14.60 -25.18 -27.25
C GLY A 298 15.05 -24.32 -28.44
N PRO A 299 15.68 -24.89 -29.50
CA PRO A 299 16.14 -24.12 -30.67
C PRO A 299 15.05 -23.25 -31.30
N GLY A 300 13.81 -23.74 -31.34
CA GLY A 300 12.66 -22.97 -31.84
C GLY A 300 12.32 -21.73 -31.00
N GLN A 301 12.40 -21.84 -29.66
CA GLN A 301 12.09 -20.73 -28.76
C GLN A 301 13.11 -19.60 -28.87
N LEU A 302 14.40 -19.93 -28.99
CA LEU A 302 15.45 -18.93 -29.13
C LEU A 302 15.42 -18.26 -30.51
N ALA A 303 15.09 -18.99 -31.58
CA ALA A 303 14.87 -18.42 -32.91
C ALA A 303 13.68 -17.44 -32.93
N ASP A 304 12.59 -17.77 -32.23
CA ASP A 304 11.45 -16.86 -32.07
C ASP A 304 11.84 -15.62 -31.25
N MET A 305 12.65 -15.78 -30.19
CA MET A 305 13.20 -14.65 -29.43
C MET A 305 14.02 -13.70 -30.30
N VAL A 306 14.94 -14.21 -31.12
CA VAL A 306 15.74 -13.38 -32.04
C VAL A 306 14.85 -12.62 -33.01
N ARG A 307 13.85 -13.30 -33.62
CA ARG A 307 12.92 -12.67 -34.57
C ARG A 307 12.14 -11.52 -33.92
N GLU A 308 11.69 -11.71 -32.70
CA GLU A 308 10.91 -10.72 -31.96
C GLU A 308 11.76 -9.54 -31.50
N VAL A 309 13.01 -9.78 -31.07
CA VAL A 309 13.98 -8.71 -30.79
C VAL A 309 14.29 -7.91 -32.05
N GLU A 310 14.47 -8.58 -33.19
CA GLU A 310 14.70 -7.94 -34.48
C GLU A 310 13.51 -7.05 -34.89
N GLN A 311 12.28 -7.54 -34.73
CA GLN A 311 11.07 -6.76 -34.98
C GLN A 311 10.94 -5.58 -34.03
N ALA A 312 11.21 -5.77 -32.73
CA ALA A 312 11.21 -4.71 -31.74
C ALA A 312 12.25 -3.64 -32.08
N ALA A 313 13.46 -4.02 -32.49
CA ALA A 313 14.51 -3.11 -32.92
C ALA A 313 14.11 -2.32 -34.17
N ALA A 314 13.41 -2.94 -35.12
CA ALA A 314 12.92 -2.27 -36.32
C ALA A 314 11.82 -1.25 -36.03
N GLN A 315 10.99 -1.48 -34.99
CA GLN A 315 9.88 -0.61 -34.60
C GLN A 315 10.27 0.45 -33.55
N ALA A 316 11.37 0.25 -32.84
CA ALA A 316 11.81 1.15 -31.80
C ALA A 316 12.30 2.50 -32.37
N ALA A 317 12.08 3.57 -31.61
CA ALA A 317 12.62 4.88 -31.92
C ALA A 317 14.16 4.82 -31.98
N GLY A 318 14.78 5.63 -32.85
CA GLY A 318 16.22 5.59 -33.15
C GLY A 318 17.15 5.36 -31.93
N PRO A 319 17.02 6.14 -30.84
CA PRO A 319 17.86 5.96 -29.64
C PRO A 319 17.72 4.60 -28.94
N MET A 320 16.58 3.92 -29.07
CA MET A 320 16.31 2.61 -28.46
C MET A 320 16.81 1.43 -29.31
N GLN A 321 17.18 1.66 -30.58
CA GLN A 321 17.62 0.60 -31.49
C GLN A 321 18.98 -0.02 -31.10
N PRO A 322 20.03 0.75 -30.71
CA PRO A 322 21.34 0.17 -30.41
C PRO A 322 21.33 -0.89 -29.29
N PRO A 323 20.66 -0.67 -28.14
CA PRO A 323 20.53 -1.72 -27.11
C PRO A 323 19.87 -2.99 -27.64
N LEU A 324 18.81 -2.86 -28.44
CA LEU A 324 18.10 -4.02 -28.99
C LEU A 324 18.95 -4.80 -30.00
N ARG A 325 19.74 -4.11 -30.83
CA ARG A 325 20.70 -4.75 -31.74
C ARG A 325 21.83 -5.46 -30.99
N LYS A 326 22.27 -4.93 -29.86
CA LYS A 326 23.24 -5.58 -28.97
C LYS A 326 22.67 -6.89 -28.41
N LEU A 327 21.43 -6.86 -27.93
CA LEU A 327 20.74 -8.06 -27.46
C LEU A 327 20.54 -9.10 -28.57
N GLU A 328 20.10 -8.66 -29.75
CA GLU A 328 19.94 -9.52 -30.92
C GLU A 328 21.24 -10.25 -31.28
N ALA A 329 22.36 -9.52 -31.33
CA ALA A 329 23.67 -10.09 -31.63
C ALA A 329 24.10 -11.12 -30.59
N HIS A 330 23.84 -10.86 -29.30
CA HIS A 330 24.14 -11.81 -28.23
C HIS A 330 23.28 -13.08 -28.34
N LEU A 331 21.97 -12.95 -28.54
CA LEU A 331 21.06 -14.09 -28.68
C LEU A 331 21.41 -14.98 -29.87
N ARG A 332 21.85 -14.38 -30.99
CA ARG A 332 22.39 -15.13 -32.14
C ARG A 332 23.70 -15.83 -31.80
N ALA A 333 24.59 -15.20 -31.02
CA ALA A 333 25.88 -15.79 -30.68
C ALA A 333 25.77 -17.00 -29.74
N VAL A 334 24.76 -17.03 -28.87
CA VAL A 334 24.48 -18.19 -27.99
C VAL A 334 23.68 -19.31 -28.70
N HIS A 335 23.31 -19.11 -29.98
CA HIS A 335 22.66 -20.08 -30.87
C HIS A 335 23.56 -20.41 -32.08
N PRO A 336 24.53 -21.35 -31.98
CA PRO A 336 25.25 -21.84 -33.15
C PRO A 336 24.35 -22.56 -34.16
#